data_AF-A0A660YKC5-F1
#
_entry.id   AF-A0A660YKC5-F1
#
_cell.length_a   1.000
_cell.length_b   1.000
_cell.length_c   1.000
_cell.angle_alpha   90.00
_cell.angle_beta   90.00
_cell.angle_gamma   90.00
#
_symmetry.space_group_name_H-M   'P 1'
#
loop_
_entity.id
_entity.type
_entity.pdbx_description
1 polymer ?
#
loop_
_entity_poly.entity_id
_entity_poly.type
_entity_poly.pdbx_seq_one_letter_code
_entity_poly.pdbx_strand_id
1 'polypeptide(L)' 'MVKGDSTYRFITDHLGSVRLVVNVETGKIAQRIDYNEFGNVLLNTNPAFQPFAFFDDYSPQMTIFLIHTAEESSAN' A
#
# COMPACT_ATOMS: atom_id res chain seq x y z
N MET A 1 6.98 4.78 -0.64
CA MET A 1 6.18 5.68 0.21
C MET A 1 7.04 6.12 1.38
N VAL A 2 7.00 7.39 1.75
CA VAL A 2 7.65 7.90 2.97
C VAL A 2 6.55 8.22 3.97
N LYS A 3 6.69 7.77 5.22
CA LYS A 3 5.74 8.05 6.32
C LYS A 3 6.54 8.42 7.57
N GLY A 4 6.44 9.69 7.98
CA GLY A 4 7.41 10.27 8.92
C GLY A 4 8.81 10.23 8.30
N ASP A 5 9.80 9.79 9.08
CA ASP A 5 11.19 9.63 8.62
C ASP A 5 11.48 8.25 7.99
N SER A 6 10.49 7.36 7.91
CA SER A 6 10.69 6.00 7.43
C SER A 6 10.26 5.82 5.97
N THR A 7 11.11 5.13 5.20
CA THR A 7 10.81 4.74 3.83
C THR A 7 10.22 3.32 3.77
N TYR A 8 9.15 3.15 3.01
CA TYR A 8 8.43 1.90 2.82
C TYR A 8 8.35 1.52 1.34
N ARG A 9 8.54 0.23 1.09
CA ARG A 9 8.38 -0.42 -0.21
C ARG A 9 7.08 -1.20 -0.25
N PHE A 10 6.36 -1.07 -1.35
CA PHE A 10 5.20 -1.90 -1.67
C PHE A 10 5.63 -3.11 -2.48
N ILE A 11 5.14 -4.28 -2.06
CA ILE A 11 5.27 -5.52 -2.81
C ILE A 11 3.91 -5.85 -3.39
N THR A 12 3.83 -5.92 -4.71
CA THR A 12 2.61 -6.20 -5.45
C THR A 12 2.59 -7.63 -5.97
N ASP A 13 1.40 -8.16 -6.21
CA ASP A 13 1.24 -9.36 -7.03
C ASP A 13 1.35 -9.04 -8.53
N HIS A 14 1.19 -10.07 -9.36
CA HIS A 14 1.24 -9.96 -10.82
C HIS A 14 0.13 -9.09 -11.42
N LEU A 15 -0.94 -8.80 -10.66
CA LEU A 15 -2.03 -7.93 -11.06
C LEU A 15 -1.81 -6.48 -10.59
N GLY A 16 -0.76 -6.22 -9.82
CA GLY A 16 -0.45 -4.90 -9.26
C GLY A 16 -1.10 -4.62 -7.90
N SER A 17 -1.78 -5.60 -7.29
CA SER A 17 -2.39 -5.42 -5.97
C SER A 17 -1.33 -5.48 -4.88
N VAL A 18 -1.35 -4.53 -3.93
CA VAL A 18 -0.36 -4.46 -2.84
C VAL A 18 -0.60 -5.57 -1.83
N ARG A 19 0.34 -6.52 -1.69
CA ARG A 19 0.28 -7.62 -0.73
C ARG A 19 1.03 -7.33 0.56
N LEU A 20 2.15 -6.61 0.47
CA LEU A 20 2.98 -6.27 1.62
C LEU A 20 3.44 -4.82 1.54
N VAL A 21 3.52 -4.20 2.71
CA VAL A 21 4.23 -2.94 2.92
C VAL A 21 5.38 -3.21 3.87
N VAL A 22 6.60 -2.97 3.40
CA VAL A 22 7.83 -3.32 4.12
C VAL A 22 8.64 -2.07 4.38
N ASN A 23 9.07 -1.87 5.62
CA ASN A 23 10.02 -0.81 5.95
C ASN A 23 11.38 -1.15 5.30
N VAL A 24 11.93 -0.22 4.53
CA VAL A 24 13.14 -0.45 3.72
C VAL A 24 14.40 -0.55 4.59
N GLU A 25 14.43 0.18 5.71
CA GLU A 25 15.60 0.20 6.61
C GLU A 25 15.70 -1.06 7.47
N THR A 26 14.55 -1.54 7.97
CA THR A 26 14.51 -2.65 8.94
C THR A 26 14.07 -3.98 8.34
N GLY A 27 13.50 -3.98 7.13
CA GLY A 27 12.90 -5.16 6.51
C GLY A 27 11.61 -5.66 7.19
N LYS A 28 11.10 -4.95 8.20
CA LYS A 28 9.88 -5.35 8.92
C LYS A 28 8.63 -5.11 8.07
N ILE A 29 7.68 -6.04 8.14
CA ILE A 29 6.37 -5.90 7.51
C ILE A 29 5.53 -4.94 8.36
N ALA A 30 5.22 -3.78 7.78
CA ALA A 30 4.37 -2.76 8.40
C ALA A 30 2.87 -3.03 8.17
N GLN A 31 2.54 -3.70 7.07
CA GLN A 31 1.19 -4.14 6.73
C GLN A 31 1.25 -5.35 5.80
N ARG A 32 0.32 -6.29 6.00
CA ARG A 32 0.04 -7.40 5.09
C ARG A 32 -1.42 -7.38 4.69
N ILE A 33 -1.68 -7.54 3.40
CA ILE A 33 -3.02 -7.64 2.83
C ILE A 33 -3.12 -8.92 2.01
N ASP A 34 -4.07 -9.77 2.37
CA ASP A 34 -4.42 -10.95 1.59
C ASP A 34 -5.71 -10.70 0.83
N TYR A 35 -5.74 -11.14 -0.41
CA TYR A 35 -6.91 -11.12 -1.27
C TYR A 35 -7.23 -12.53 -1.75
N ASN A 36 -8.52 -12.81 -1.92
CA ASN A 36 -8.98 -13.98 -2.69
C ASN A 36 -8.80 -13.75 -4.20
N GLU A 37 -9.16 -14.76 -4.99
CA GLU A 37 -9.06 -14.77 -6.46
C GLU A 37 -9.87 -13.65 -7.14
N PHE A 38 -10.86 -13.10 -6.45
CA PHE A 38 -11.72 -12.01 -6.93
C PHE A 38 -11.28 -10.63 -6.41
N GLY A 39 -10.11 -10.52 -5.78
CA GLY A 39 -9.59 -9.25 -5.25
C GLY A 39 -10.28 -8.76 -3.97
N ASN A 40 -11.04 -9.62 -3.28
CA ASN A 40 -11.68 -9.27 -2.01
C ASN A 40 -10.67 -9.48 -0.88
N VAL A 41 -10.59 -8.55 0.07
CA VAL A 41 -9.67 -8.61 1.20
C VAL A 41 -10.09 -9.72 2.16
N LEU A 42 -9.20 -10.69 2.38
CA LEU A 42 -9.32 -11.75 3.39
C LEU A 42 -8.65 -11.38 4.71
N LEU A 43 -7.56 -10.61 4.65
CA LEU A 43 -6.82 -10.15 5.81
C LEU A 43 -6.25 -8.76 5.52
N ASN A 44 -6.32 -7.86 6.50
CA ASN A 44 -5.57 -6.61 6.49
C ASN A 44 -5.07 -6.33 7.91
N THR A 45 -3.77 -6.47 8.13
CA THR A 45 -3.20 -6.37 9.48
C THR A 45 -3.07 -4.92 9.98
N ASN A 46 -3.17 -3.93 9.09
CA ASN A 46 -3.01 -2.52 9.44
C ASN A 46 -3.75 -1.59 8.45
N PRO A 47 -5.09 -1.52 8.49
CA PRO A 47 -5.89 -0.82 7.47
C PRO A 47 -5.61 0.67 7.33
N ALA A 48 -5.24 1.34 8.43
CA ALA A 48 -4.90 2.77 8.45
C ALA A 48 -3.46 3.06 7.99
N PHE A 49 -2.71 2.04 7.53
CA PHE A 49 -1.31 2.24 7.17
C PHE A 49 -1.15 3.00 5.85
N GLN A 50 -1.95 2.63 4.85
CA GLN A 50 -2.00 3.31 3.57
C GLN A 50 -3.02 4.47 3.66
N PRO A 51 -2.63 5.69 3.28
CA PRO A 51 -3.53 6.84 3.32
C PRO A 51 -4.72 6.70 2.33
N PHE A 52 -4.62 5.76 1.39
CA PHE A 52 -5.69 5.38 0.48
C PHE A 52 -6.48 4.23 1.14
N ALA A 53 -7.41 4.59 2.02
CA ALA A 53 -8.40 3.65 2.52
C ALA A 53 -9.52 3.57 1.48
N PHE A 54 -9.69 2.40 0.86
CA PHE A 54 -10.94 2.10 0.17
C PHE A 54 -12.02 1.88 1.23
N PHE A 55 -12.93 2.83 1.35
CA PHE A 55 -14.17 2.63 2.10
C PHE A 55 -15.06 1.68 1.29
N ASP A 56 -15.51 0.62 1.95
CA ASP A 56 -16.46 -0.38 1.48
C ASP A 56 -17.84 0.24 1.25
N ASP A 57 -18.36 0.15 0.03
CA ASP A 57 -19.73 -0.29 -0.28
C ASP A 57 -19.93 -0.36 -1.81
N TYR A 58 -19.31 -1.34 -2.49
CA TYR A 58 -19.30 -1.47 -3.96
C TYR A 58 -18.48 -0.41 -4.73
N SER A 59 -17.24 -0.76 -5.07
CA SER A 59 -16.66 -0.30 -6.33
C SER A 59 -15.77 -1.38 -6.92
N PRO A 60 -16.27 -2.17 -7.90
CA PRO A 60 -15.42 -3.06 -8.65
C PRO A 60 -14.43 -2.24 -9.49
N GLN A 61 -13.15 -2.62 -9.38
CA GLN A 61 -12.08 -2.42 -10.38
C GLN A 61 -11.32 -1.08 -10.46
N MET A 62 -11.54 -0.08 -9.60
CA MET A 62 -10.79 1.19 -9.75
C MET A 62 -10.16 1.66 -8.44
N THR A 63 -8.90 1.27 -8.21
CA THR A 63 -7.77 2.21 -7.99
C THR A 63 -6.49 1.38 -7.82
N ILE A 64 -6.02 0.88 -8.95
CA ILE A 64 -4.58 0.79 -9.22
C ILE A 64 -4.25 2.08 -9.98
N PHE A 65 -3.06 2.65 -9.72
CA PHE A 65 -2.58 4.00 -10.07
C PHE A 65 -3.00 5.06 -9.02
N LEU A 66 -2.10 5.59 -8.19
CA LEU A 66 -0.87 6.29 -8.54
C LEU A 66 0.28 5.97 -7.58
N ILE A 67 1.38 5.40 -8.09
CA ILE A 67 2.71 5.86 -7.66
C ILE A 67 3.14 6.85 -8.75
N HIS A 68 2.62 8.08 -8.70
CA HIS A 68 3.31 9.19 -9.31
C HIS A 68 4.02 9.94 -8.18
N THR A 69 5.34 9.92 -8.31
CA THR A 69 6.39 10.68 -7.65
C THR A 69 5.89 11.81 -6.75
N ALA A 70 6.13 11.68 -5.44
CA ALA A 70 6.36 12.86 -4.59
C ALA A 70 7.88 12.96 -4.38
N GLU A 71 8.58 13.37 -5.45
CA GLU A 71 9.76 14.20 -5.30
C GLU A 71 9.25 15.64 -5.24
N GLU A 72 9.29 16.24 -4.07
CA GLU A 72 9.55 17.67 -3.87
C GLU A 72 10.07 17.76 -2.43
N SER A 73 11.39 17.61 -2.28
CA SER A 73 12.32 18.74 -2.17
C SER A 73 12.20 19.44 -0.82
N SER A 74 12.83 18.85 0.21
CA SER A 74 13.42 19.64 1.27
C SER A 74 14.72 20.24 0.74
N ALA A 75 14.68 21.49 0.27
CA ALA A 75 15.88 22.27 0.07
C ALA A 75 15.54 23.77 0.20
N ASN A 76 15.86 24.28 1.40
CA ASN A 76 16.19 25.66 1.74
C ASN A 76 15.09 26.74 1.64
#